data_AF-A0A3B9Y223-F1
#
_entry.id   AF-A0A3B9Y223-F1
#
_cell.length_a   1.000
_cell.length_b   1.000
_cell.length_c   1.000
_cell.angle_alpha   90.00
_cell.angle_beta   90.00
_cell.angle_gamma   90.00
#
_symmetry.space_group_name_H-M   'P 1'
#
loop_
_entity.id
_entity.type
_entity.pdbx_description
1 polymer ?
#
loop_
_entity_poly.entity_id
_entity_poly.type
_entity_poly.pdbx_seq_one_letter_code
_entity_poly.pdbx_strand_id
1 'polypeptide(L)'
;MQPPDPPTVHRQTNRLGCIVGLGCIMLSIGLILSIAIYTYAAHPTHLSIMSKATPTLTGTFSTPPPKITCTTIPQHKGDKTISITSSGLKRTMLIHLASSYGIQPQALIINYHGYNSTIEHFAHYSNMETEADKAGFVLVFPQGVDNPPSWNAGVGARGPTGDANDIQFTRDMLNFLEKNYCVDTDRVYVTGYSLGGGMAYRVACSLSDRITALATVAGAFYPAPGGCQPAHPIPVLEIHGQADQFAIYNGNPTLMTTSVPVYLHIWLTRDGCSHSSRVIFQRQDVTGIEWGNCVPGVMVEQYKVSDGGHTWPGGGSSATLGYTTHVIDANVVIWNFFRQFSK
;
A
#
# COMPACT_ATOMS: atom_id res chain seq x y z
N MET A 1 -14.71 64.48 -5.99
CA MET A 1 -14.96 63.68 -7.21
C MET A 1 -15.34 62.28 -6.75
N GLN A 2 -16.59 61.92 -6.95
CA GLN A 2 -17.24 60.71 -6.45
C GLN A 2 -17.83 60.00 -7.70
N PRO A 3 -17.63 58.69 -7.89
CA PRO A 3 -18.07 58.01 -9.10
C PRO A 3 -19.60 57.81 -9.09
N PRO A 4 -20.26 57.77 -10.27
CA PRO A 4 -21.71 57.67 -10.37
C PRO A 4 -22.20 56.23 -10.16
N ASP A 5 -23.39 56.10 -9.55
CA ASP A 5 -24.10 54.84 -9.32
C ASP A 5 -24.58 54.18 -10.64
N PRO A 6 -24.60 52.83 -10.71
CA PRO A 6 -25.11 52.10 -11.87
C PRO A 6 -26.66 52.02 -11.91
N PRO A 7 -27.27 51.90 -13.11
CA PRO A 7 -28.72 51.97 -13.27
C PRO A 7 -29.46 50.69 -12.86
N THR A 8 -30.64 50.90 -12.29
CA THR A 8 -31.65 49.91 -11.90
C THR A 8 -32.32 49.25 -13.12
N VAL A 9 -32.28 47.90 -13.18
CA VAL A 9 -33.02 47.12 -14.18
C VAL A 9 -34.39 46.72 -13.62
N HIS A 10 -35.44 47.22 -14.28
CA HIS A 10 -36.83 46.85 -14.01
C HIS A 10 -37.12 45.40 -14.43
N ARG A 11 -37.66 44.64 -13.48
CA ARG A 11 -38.17 43.27 -13.65
C ARG A 11 -39.54 43.34 -14.33
N GLN A 12 -39.64 43.00 -15.61
CA GLN A 12 -40.93 42.76 -16.27
C GLN A 12 -41.29 41.27 -16.20
N THR A 13 -42.43 40.99 -15.58
CA THR A 13 -43.09 39.69 -15.53
C THR A 13 -43.93 39.48 -16.78
N ASN A 14 -43.58 38.51 -17.62
CA ASN A 14 -44.48 37.98 -18.65
C ASN A 14 -44.98 36.59 -18.25
N ARG A 15 -46.26 36.56 -17.85
CA ARG A 15 -47.12 35.36 -17.86
C ARG A 15 -47.66 35.21 -19.28
N LEU A 16 -47.33 34.12 -19.98
CA LEU A 16 -48.17 33.52 -21.03
C LEU A 16 -47.57 32.17 -21.43
N GLY A 17 -48.38 31.10 -21.48
CA GLY A 17 -47.98 29.82 -22.08
C GLY A 17 -47.97 28.60 -21.15
N CYS A 18 -48.98 28.45 -20.30
CA CYS A 18 -49.45 27.11 -19.93
C CYS A 18 -50.41 26.65 -21.05
N ILE A 19 -50.53 25.34 -21.29
CA ILE A 19 -51.24 24.66 -22.39
C ILE A 19 -50.32 24.36 -23.58
N VAL A 20 -49.64 23.20 -23.52
CA VAL A 20 -49.45 22.16 -24.57
C VAL A 20 -48.28 21.27 -24.07
N GLY A 21 -48.56 20.38 -23.13
CA GLY A 21 -47.50 19.50 -22.56
C GLY A 21 -47.99 18.22 -21.89
N LEU A 22 -49.31 17.98 -21.86
CA LEU A 22 -49.92 16.79 -21.25
C LEU A 22 -50.60 15.85 -22.28
N GLY A 23 -50.45 16.14 -23.58
CA GLY A 23 -51.08 15.37 -24.67
C GLY A 23 -50.19 14.32 -25.35
N CYS A 24 -48.88 14.27 -25.06
CA CYS A 24 -47.94 13.38 -25.76
C CYS A 24 -47.54 12.11 -24.98
N ILE A 25 -48.14 11.83 -23.81
CA ILE A 25 -47.78 10.66 -22.98
C ILE A 25 -48.81 9.51 -23.10
N MET A 26 -49.91 9.68 -23.85
CA MET A 26 -50.97 8.66 -23.97
C MET A 26 -51.09 7.99 -25.35
N LEU A 27 -50.08 8.12 -26.22
CA LEU A 27 -50.08 7.53 -27.58
C LEU A 27 -48.97 6.50 -27.84
N SER A 28 -48.13 6.18 -26.84
CA SER A 28 -47.03 5.20 -26.95
C SER A 28 -47.26 3.90 -26.17
N ILE A 29 -48.38 3.75 -25.45
CA ILE A 29 -48.74 2.52 -24.71
C ILE A 29 -49.69 1.61 -25.52
N GLY A 30 -50.29 2.11 -26.61
CA GLY A 30 -51.24 1.37 -27.45
C GLY A 30 -50.65 0.52 -28.57
N LEU A 31 -49.34 0.54 -28.81
CA LEU A 31 -48.69 -0.16 -29.93
C LEU A 31 -47.84 -1.39 -29.52
N ILE A 32 -47.73 -1.69 -28.23
CA ILE A 32 -46.94 -2.84 -27.72
C ILE A 32 -47.83 -4.06 -27.41
N LEU A 33 -49.16 -3.89 -27.34
CA LEU A 33 -50.11 -4.97 -27.04
C LEU A 33 -50.67 -5.74 -28.25
N SER A 34 -50.29 -5.39 -29.47
CA SER A 34 -50.76 -6.04 -30.71
C SER A 34 -49.73 -6.95 -31.39
N ILE A 35 -48.48 -7.00 -30.90
CA ILE A 35 -47.44 -7.92 -31.41
C ILE A 35 -47.41 -9.25 -30.63
N ALA A 36 -48.02 -9.31 -29.44
CA ALA A 36 -47.99 -10.50 -28.59
C ALA A 36 -49.03 -11.59 -28.95
N ILE A 37 -49.90 -11.37 -29.94
CA ILE A 37 -51.01 -12.29 -30.28
C ILE A 37 -50.78 -13.08 -31.58
N TYR A 38 -49.72 -12.78 -32.35
CA TYR A 38 -49.55 -13.35 -33.70
C TYR A 38 -48.59 -14.55 -33.85
N THR A 39 -48.09 -15.15 -32.76
CA THR A 39 -47.28 -16.38 -32.85
C THR A 39 -47.83 -17.56 -32.06
N TYR A 40 -49.05 -17.45 -31.52
CA TYR A 40 -49.71 -18.50 -30.75
C TYR A 40 -50.74 -19.29 -31.57
N ALA A 41 -50.37 -19.81 -32.75
CA ALA A 41 -51.20 -20.79 -33.46
C ALA A 41 -50.47 -21.43 -34.66
N ALA A 42 -49.50 -22.31 -34.40
CA ALA A 42 -49.18 -23.44 -35.28
C ALA A 42 -47.96 -24.20 -34.74
N HIS A 43 -48.18 -25.35 -34.10
CA HIS A 43 -47.65 -26.63 -34.57
C HIS A 43 -47.95 -27.77 -33.58
N PRO A 44 -48.45 -28.92 -34.07
CA PRO A 44 -48.77 -30.06 -33.23
C PRO A 44 -47.49 -30.74 -32.70
N THR A 45 -47.53 -31.08 -31.42
CA THR A 45 -46.46 -31.78 -30.69
C THR A 45 -46.33 -33.23 -31.16
N HIS A 46 -45.21 -33.57 -31.80
CA HIS A 46 -44.71 -34.95 -31.85
C HIS A 46 -43.98 -35.25 -30.54
N LEU A 47 -44.55 -36.13 -29.72
CA LEU A 47 -43.95 -36.60 -28.47
C LEU A 47 -42.93 -37.70 -28.79
N SER A 48 -41.67 -37.32 -29.03
CA SER A 48 -40.55 -38.26 -29.07
C SER A 48 -40.03 -38.49 -27.65
N ILE A 49 -40.26 -39.70 -27.12
CA ILE A 49 -39.65 -40.18 -25.88
C ILE A 49 -38.15 -40.39 -26.16
N MET A 50 -37.33 -39.40 -25.79
CA MET A 50 -35.87 -39.55 -25.74
C MET A 50 -35.47 -39.68 -24.27
N SER A 51 -35.05 -40.90 -23.91
CA SER A 51 -34.46 -41.23 -22.61
C SER A 51 -33.27 -40.30 -22.34
N LYS A 52 -33.31 -39.55 -21.22
CA LYS A 52 -32.15 -38.82 -20.70
C LYS A 52 -31.05 -39.81 -20.35
N ALA A 53 -30.07 -39.97 -21.22
CA ALA A 53 -28.78 -40.54 -20.83
C ALA A 53 -28.10 -39.53 -19.90
N THR A 54 -27.90 -39.92 -18.65
CA THR A 54 -27.12 -39.17 -17.67
C THR A 54 -25.68 -39.02 -18.20
N PRO A 55 -25.14 -37.80 -18.34
CA PRO A 55 -23.74 -37.66 -18.70
C PRO A 55 -22.90 -38.12 -17.52
N THR A 56 -22.18 -39.23 -17.70
CA THR A 56 -21.16 -39.68 -16.76
C THR A 56 -20.06 -38.62 -16.74
N LEU A 57 -20.07 -37.78 -15.71
CA LEU A 57 -18.94 -36.90 -15.40
C LEU A 57 -17.75 -37.78 -15.04
N THR A 58 -16.91 -38.08 -16.03
CA THR A 58 -15.53 -38.53 -15.78
C THR A 58 -14.77 -37.34 -15.22
N GLY A 59 -14.92 -37.09 -13.92
CA GLY A 59 -14.12 -36.13 -13.19
C GLY A 59 -12.67 -36.57 -13.27
N THR A 60 -11.88 -35.86 -14.06
CA THR A 60 -10.43 -35.87 -13.91
C THR A 60 -10.15 -35.30 -12.53
N PHE A 61 -9.75 -36.16 -11.59
CA PHE A 61 -9.21 -35.73 -10.30
C PHE A 61 -7.96 -34.90 -10.60
N SER A 62 -8.11 -33.57 -10.64
CA SER A 62 -6.98 -32.67 -10.61
C SER A 62 -6.26 -32.93 -9.30
N THR A 63 -5.06 -33.49 -9.38
CA THR A 63 -4.17 -33.57 -8.22
C THR A 63 -4.08 -32.19 -7.59
N PRO A 64 -4.29 -32.06 -6.26
CA PRO A 64 -4.12 -30.77 -5.60
C PRO A 64 -2.71 -30.26 -5.91
N PRO A 65 -2.54 -28.95 -6.20
CA PRO A 65 -1.22 -28.39 -6.45
C PRO A 65 -0.28 -28.79 -5.31
N PRO A 66 1.00 -29.09 -5.62
CA PRO A 66 1.95 -29.52 -4.60
C PRO A 66 1.95 -28.50 -3.46
N LYS A 67 1.78 -28.97 -2.23
CA LYS A 67 1.94 -28.11 -1.05
C LYS A 67 3.35 -27.51 -1.12
N ILE A 68 3.45 -26.19 -1.24
CA ILE A 68 4.74 -25.51 -1.23
C ILE A 68 5.31 -25.71 0.19
N THR A 69 6.22 -26.65 0.33
CA THR A 69 6.89 -26.97 1.59
C THR A 69 8.21 -26.22 1.67
N CYS A 70 8.61 -25.84 2.89
CA CYS A 70 9.93 -25.28 3.13
C CYS A 70 11.02 -26.25 2.67
N THR A 71 11.85 -25.84 1.71
CA THR A 71 13.01 -26.61 1.22
C THR A 71 14.33 -26.14 1.79
N THR A 72 14.32 -25.05 2.57
CA THR A 72 15.51 -24.48 3.19
C THR A 72 15.91 -25.22 4.46
N ILE A 73 17.20 -25.13 4.83
CA ILE A 73 17.72 -25.68 6.08
C ILE A 73 16.96 -25.07 7.27
N PRO A 74 16.61 -25.87 8.30
CA PRO A 74 16.00 -25.35 9.53
C PRO A 74 16.83 -24.22 10.13
N GLN A 75 16.18 -23.14 10.54
CA GLN A 75 16.80 -21.99 11.20
C GLN A 75 16.37 -21.91 12.66
N HIS A 76 17.23 -21.32 13.50
CA HIS A 76 16.88 -21.02 14.88
C HIS A 76 15.88 -19.87 14.93
N LYS A 77 14.84 -20.04 15.74
CA LYS A 77 13.80 -19.04 16.00
C LYS A 77 14.35 -17.94 16.92
N GLY A 78 13.74 -16.75 16.87
CA GLY A 78 14.22 -15.54 17.54
C GLY A 78 15.15 -14.70 16.65
N ASP A 79 15.88 -13.79 17.29
CA ASP A 79 16.69 -12.80 16.59
C ASP A 79 18.09 -13.34 16.25
N LYS A 80 18.53 -13.03 15.03
CA LYS A 80 19.88 -13.34 14.57
C LYS A 80 20.43 -12.23 13.70
N THR A 81 21.59 -11.70 14.08
CA THR A 81 22.34 -10.75 13.26
C THR A 81 23.24 -11.49 12.27
N ILE A 82 23.15 -11.12 10.99
CA ILE A 82 23.94 -11.69 9.90
C ILE A 82 24.58 -10.56 9.10
N SER A 83 25.78 -10.80 8.59
CA SER A 83 26.41 -9.93 7.60
C SER A 83 26.60 -10.65 6.27
N ILE A 84 26.41 -9.92 5.17
CA ILE A 84 26.75 -10.33 3.81
C ILE A 84 27.71 -9.29 3.19
N THR A 85 28.42 -9.68 2.14
CA THR A 85 29.16 -8.72 1.31
C THR A 85 28.26 -8.28 0.15
N SER A 86 28.07 -6.97 -0.01
CA SER A 86 27.34 -6.39 -1.14
C SER A 86 28.07 -5.15 -1.63
N SER A 87 28.31 -5.07 -2.94
CA SER A 87 29.11 -4.00 -3.56
C SER A 87 30.46 -3.75 -2.87
N GLY A 88 31.12 -4.82 -2.40
CA GLY A 88 32.41 -4.74 -1.70
C GLY A 88 32.32 -4.30 -0.22
N LEU A 89 31.13 -3.96 0.28
CA LEU A 89 30.92 -3.56 1.66
C LEU A 89 30.36 -4.71 2.49
N LYS A 90 30.79 -4.80 3.75
CA LYS A 90 30.13 -5.66 4.75
C LYS A 90 28.83 -4.99 5.18
N ARG A 91 27.70 -5.61 4.83
CA ARG A 91 26.35 -5.13 5.17
C ARG A 91 25.72 -6.05 6.19
N THR A 92 25.08 -5.48 7.21
CA THR A 92 24.52 -6.23 8.34
C THR A 92 23.01 -6.10 8.37
N MET A 93 22.34 -7.14 8.85
CA MET A 93 20.89 -7.19 9.07
C MET A 93 20.58 -8.02 10.32
N LEU A 94 19.53 -7.65 11.04
CA LEU A 94 18.88 -8.49 12.04
C LEU A 94 17.71 -9.21 11.38
N ILE A 95 17.61 -10.52 11.58
CA ILE A 95 16.50 -11.35 11.12
C ILE A 95 15.78 -11.87 12.36
N HIS A 96 14.47 -11.63 12.42
CA HIS A 96 13.59 -12.16 13.45
C HIS A 96 12.71 -13.27 12.86
N LEU A 97 12.75 -14.44 13.50
CA LEU A 97 11.93 -15.60 13.13
C LEU A 97 10.99 -15.99 14.26
N ALA A 98 9.68 -15.87 14.00
CA ALA A 98 8.65 -16.25 14.95
C ALA A 98 8.73 -17.73 15.38
N SER A 99 8.12 -18.04 16.52
CA SER A 99 8.05 -19.43 17.02
C SER A 99 7.37 -20.41 16.04
N SER A 100 6.51 -19.90 15.15
CA SER A 100 5.80 -20.64 14.10
C SER A 100 6.63 -20.89 12.83
N TYR A 101 7.86 -20.37 12.75
CA TYR A 101 8.69 -20.45 11.54
C TYR A 101 9.00 -21.88 11.09
N GLY A 102 9.04 -22.06 9.75
CA GLY A 102 9.53 -23.27 9.09
C GLY A 102 8.47 -24.33 8.78
N ILE A 103 7.18 -24.04 9.03
CA ILE A 103 6.07 -24.94 8.68
C ILE A 103 5.70 -24.84 7.19
N GLN A 104 5.71 -23.61 6.66
CA GLN A 104 5.38 -23.27 5.27
C GLN A 104 6.08 -21.96 4.89
N PRO A 105 6.19 -21.60 3.60
CA PRO A 105 6.70 -20.29 3.19
C PRO A 105 5.94 -19.15 3.86
N GLN A 106 6.70 -18.26 4.49
CA GLN A 106 6.16 -17.12 5.24
C GLN A 106 6.42 -15.82 4.50
N ALA A 107 5.49 -14.87 4.64
CA ALA A 107 5.70 -13.52 4.13
C ALA A 107 7.01 -12.94 4.69
N LEU A 108 7.67 -12.10 3.90
CA LEU A 108 8.89 -11.40 4.27
C LEU A 108 8.61 -9.90 4.39
N ILE A 109 8.97 -9.29 5.51
CA ILE A 109 8.92 -7.84 5.71
C ILE A 109 10.33 -7.32 5.95
N ILE A 110 10.73 -6.31 5.18
CA ILE A 110 11.97 -5.54 5.43
C ILE A 110 11.58 -4.21 6.07
N ASN A 111 12.12 -3.89 7.25
CA ASN A 111 11.80 -2.67 8.00
C ASN A 111 13.04 -1.78 8.19
N TYR A 112 13.10 -0.66 7.46
CA TYR A 112 14.25 0.25 7.46
C TYR A 112 14.19 1.28 8.59
N HIS A 113 15.30 1.41 9.33
CA HIS A 113 15.44 2.38 10.41
C HIS A 113 15.56 3.84 9.92
N GLY A 114 15.24 4.80 10.80
CA GLY A 114 15.44 6.23 10.52
C GLY A 114 16.91 6.68 10.57
N TYR A 115 17.18 7.94 10.22
CA TYR A 115 18.53 8.51 10.28
C TYR A 115 19.14 8.40 11.68
N ASN A 116 20.43 8.03 11.76
CA ASN A 116 21.20 7.91 13.00
C ASN A 116 20.64 6.89 14.00
N SER A 117 20.01 5.82 13.53
CA SER A 117 19.58 4.69 14.37
C SER A 117 20.38 3.44 14.06
N THR A 118 20.63 2.61 15.08
CA THR A 118 21.11 1.24 14.87
C THR A 118 19.93 0.29 14.67
N ILE A 119 20.20 -0.92 14.16
CA ILE A 119 19.22 -1.99 14.01
C ILE A 119 18.64 -2.38 15.36
N GLU A 120 19.43 -2.47 16.43
CA GLU A 120 18.96 -2.87 17.77
C GLU A 120 18.04 -1.80 18.37
N HIS A 121 18.42 -0.52 18.24
CA HIS A 121 17.60 0.57 18.72
C HIS A 121 16.26 0.65 17.97
N PHE A 122 16.28 0.46 16.65
CA PHE A 122 15.06 0.56 15.84
C PHE A 122 14.14 -0.66 15.94
N ALA A 123 14.72 -1.87 16.01
CA ALA A 123 14.02 -3.10 16.36
C ALA A 123 13.20 -2.89 17.64
N HIS A 124 13.87 -2.45 18.72
CA HIS A 124 13.21 -2.14 19.98
C HIS A 124 12.16 -1.02 19.87
N TYR A 125 12.46 0.06 19.15
CA TYR A 125 11.56 1.21 19.02
C TYR A 125 10.27 0.89 18.25
N SER A 126 10.37 0.18 17.13
CA SER A 126 9.21 -0.22 16.32
C SER A 126 8.44 -1.39 16.94
N ASN A 127 9.15 -2.29 17.65
CA ASN A 127 8.61 -3.49 18.28
C ASN A 127 7.77 -4.36 17.30
N MET A 128 8.14 -4.34 16.02
CA MET A 128 7.40 -5.04 14.97
C MET A 128 7.53 -6.58 15.09
N GLU A 129 8.54 -7.05 15.82
CA GLU A 129 8.75 -8.44 16.24
C GLU A 129 7.52 -8.99 16.97
N THR A 130 6.87 -8.16 17.81
CA THR A 130 5.64 -8.57 18.52
C THR A 130 4.53 -8.94 17.54
N GLU A 131 4.41 -8.23 16.41
CA GLU A 131 3.43 -8.57 15.37
C GLU A 131 3.93 -9.73 14.50
N ALA A 132 5.23 -9.81 14.25
CA ALA A 132 5.85 -10.95 13.55
C ALA A 132 5.58 -12.28 14.26
N ASP A 133 5.70 -12.31 15.59
CA ASP A 133 5.43 -13.47 16.42
C ASP A 133 3.97 -13.94 16.35
N LYS A 134 3.03 -12.98 16.34
CA LYS A 134 1.58 -13.27 16.24
C LYS A 134 1.19 -13.74 14.84
N ALA A 135 1.70 -13.07 13.81
CA ALA A 135 1.30 -13.26 12.42
C ALA A 135 2.10 -14.37 11.71
N GLY A 136 3.30 -14.65 12.18
CA GLY A 136 4.21 -15.62 11.59
C GLY A 136 4.78 -15.16 10.25
N PHE A 137 5.28 -13.92 10.16
CA PHE A 137 6.10 -13.48 9.02
C PHE A 137 7.59 -13.42 9.40
N VAL A 138 8.47 -13.54 8.40
CA VAL A 138 9.90 -13.30 8.56
C VAL A 138 10.12 -11.79 8.54
N LEU A 139 10.77 -11.25 9.56
CA LEU A 139 11.04 -9.82 9.68
C LEU A 139 12.54 -9.56 9.61
N VAL A 140 12.94 -8.56 8.83
CA VAL A 140 14.34 -8.21 8.61
C VAL A 140 14.55 -6.72 8.81
N PHE A 141 15.50 -6.36 9.67
CA PHE A 141 15.96 -5.00 9.89
C PHE A 141 17.37 -4.83 9.32
N PRO A 142 17.52 -4.20 8.14
CA PRO A 142 18.84 -3.90 7.60
C PRO A 142 19.52 -2.75 8.36
N GLN A 143 20.86 -2.77 8.43
CA GLN A 143 21.70 -1.71 9.01
C GLN A 143 22.27 -0.80 7.92
N GLY A 144 22.03 0.51 8.06
CA GLY A 144 22.72 1.54 7.28
C GLY A 144 24.22 1.49 7.58
N VAL A 145 25.05 1.53 6.53
CA VAL A 145 26.50 1.26 6.63
C VAL A 145 27.32 2.48 7.05
N ASP A 146 26.72 3.66 6.95
CA ASP A 146 27.44 4.91 7.16
C ASP A 146 27.52 5.32 8.63
N ASN A 147 28.29 6.38 8.89
CA ASN A 147 28.42 6.98 10.21
C ASN A 147 28.13 8.49 10.15
N PRO A 148 26.98 8.96 10.68
CA PRO A 148 25.96 8.19 11.38
C PRO A 148 25.17 7.23 10.45
N PRO A 149 24.62 6.13 11.00
CA PRO A 149 23.84 5.16 10.23
C PRO A 149 22.72 5.80 9.42
N SER A 150 22.72 5.57 8.12
CA SER A 150 21.72 6.15 7.24
C SER A 150 21.67 5.46 5.87
N TRP A 151 20.88 6.02 4.95
CA TRP A 151 20.51 5.40 3.68
C TRP A 151 20.63 6.39 2.53
N ASN A 152 20.95 5.86 1.35
CA ASN A 152 20.77 6.51 0.06
C ASN A 152 19.29 6.54 -0.35
N ALA A 153 18.45 7.25 0.42
CA ALA A 153 17.00 7.28 0.23
C ALA A 153 16.53 8.09 -0.99
N GLY A 154 17.36 8.97 -1.55
CA GLY A 154 17.03 9.76 -2.74
C GLY A 154 17.92 11.00 -2.90
N VAL A 155 17.64 11.80 -3.92
CA VAL A 155 18.38 13.05 -4.20
C VAL A 155 18.13 14.06 -3.09
N GLY A 156 19.20 14.52 -2.44
CA GLY A 156 19.13 15.48 -1.33
C GLY A 156 18.83 14.89 0.04
N ALA A 157 18.81 13.55 0.16
CA ALA A 157 18.62 12.88 1.45
C ALA A 157 19.75 13.22 2.45
N ARG A 158 19.40 13.29 3.75
CA ARG A 158 20.31 13.69 4.85
C ARG A 158 21.40 12.64 5.18
N GLY A 159 21.23 11.39 4.73
CA GLY A 159 22.20 10.28 4.83
C GLY A 159 22.92 10.04 3.50
N PRO A 160 24.13 9.50 3.51
CA PRO A 160 25.28 10.20 3.02
C PRO A 160 25.61 9.87 1.57
N THR A 161 26.48 10.71 1.06
CA THR A 161 26.98 10.85 -0.30
C THR A 161 28.15 9.88 -0.60
N GLY A 162 28.01 8.59 -0.29
CA GLY A 162 29.09 7.58 -0.45
C GLY A 162 28.81 6.49 -1.50
N ASP A 163 29.72 5.50 -1.60
CA ASP A 163 29.65 4.36 -2.53
C ASP A 163 28.57 3.31 -2.18
N ALA A 164 27.86 3.48 -1.06
CA ALA A 164 26.92 2.50 -0.53
C ALA A 164 25.69 2.31 -1.45
N ASN A 165 25.67 1.24 -2.24
CA ASN A 165 24.51 0.94 -3.08
C ASN A 165 23.43 0.20 -2.29
N ASP A 166 22.51 0.94 -1.64
CA ASP A 166 21.45 0.35 -0.81
C ASP A 166 20.39 -0.43 -1.58
N ILE A 167 20.18 -0.09 -2.85
CA ILE A 167 19.30 -0.86 -3.74
C ILE A 167 19.94 -2.21 -4.07
N GLN A 168 21.24 -2.22 -4.39
CA GLN A 168 21.98 -3.47 -4.60
C GLN A 168 22.04 -4.30 -3.32
N PHE A 169 22.31 -3.68 -2.16
CA PHE A 169 22.27 -4.38 -0.88
C PHE A 169 20.90 -5.03 -0.63
N THR A 170 19.81 -4.31 -0.89
CA THR A 170 18.47 -4.88 -0.72
C THR A 170 18.24 -6.07 -1.67
N ARG A 171 18.68 -5.98 -2.92
CA ARG A 171 18.62 -7.09 -3.88
C ARG A 171 19.44 -8.30 -3.40
N ASP A 172 20.66 -8.09 -2.93
CA ASP A 172 21.55 -9.15 -2.44
C ASP A 172 21.00 -9.78 -1.15
N MET A 173 20.41 -8.97 -0.27
CA MET A 173 19.72 -9.42 0.93
C MET A 173 18.53 -10.31 0.59
N LEU A 174 17.67 -9.89 -0.35
CA LEU A 174 16.54 -10.71 -0.81
C LEU A 174 17.02 -12.05 -1.39
N ASN A 175 18.04 -12.03 -2.25
CA ASN A 175 18.63 -13.26 -2.80
C ASN A 175 19.19 -14.17 -1.70
N PHE A 176 19.83 -13.60 -0.68
CA PHE A 176 20.32 -14.36 0.46
C PHE A 176 19.17 -14.97 1.26
N LEU A 177 18.12 -14.21 1.54
CA LEU A 177 16.96 -14.68 2.31
C LEU A 177 16.22 -15.80 1.59
N GLU A 178 15.91 -15.63 0.31
CA GLU A 178 15.23 -16.65 -0.51
C GLU A 178 16.00 -17.96 -0.62
N LYS A 179 17.34 -17.88 -0.63
CA LYS A 179 18.18 -19.07 -0.68
C LYS A 179 18.25 -19.82 0.66
N ASN A 180 18.19 -19.11 1.77
CA ASN A 180 18.55 -19.66 3.09
C ASN A 180 17.37 -19.77 4.07
N TYR A 181 16.24 -19.11 3.79
CA TYR A 181 15.07 -19.03 4.66
C TYR A 181 13.80 -19.40 3.90
N CYS A 182 12.82 -19.93 4.63
CA CYS A 182 11.53 -20.33 4.09
C CYS A 182 10.61 -19.13 3.92
N VAL A 183 10.91 -18.31 2.92
CA VAL A 183 10.15 -17.11 2.56
C VAL A 183 9.26 -17.37 1.36
N ASP A 184 8.11 -16.71 1.34
CA ASP A 184 7.18 -16.66 0.22
C ASP A 184 7.57 -15.47 -0.68
N THR A 185 8.08 -15.78 -1.88
CA THR A 185 8.58 -14.78 -2.84
C THR A 185 7.49 -13.91 -3.45
N ASP A 186 6.23 -14.32 -3.33
CA ASP A 186 5.07 -13.58 -3.81
C ASP A 186 4.50 -12.66 -2.73
N ARG A 187 4.99 -12.78 -1.48
CA ARG A 187 4.62 -11.95 -0.33
C ARG A 187 5.83 -11.31 0.33
N VAL A 188 6.54 -10.50 -0.46
CA VAL A 188 7.67 -9.68 -0.01
C VAL A 188 7.24 -8.23 0.11
N TYR A 189 7.32 -7.67 1.31
CA TYR A 189 6.86 -6.31 1.63
C TYR A 189 8.00 -5.47 2.20
N VAL A 190 7.88 -4.15 2.05
CA VAL A 190 8.87 -3.21 2.60
C VAL A 190 8.18 -2.14 3.41
N THR A 191 8.77 -1.81 4.55
CA THR A 191 8.34 -0.70 5.39
C THR A 191 9.54 0.04 5.97
N GLY A 192 9.30 1.20 6.57
CA GLY A 192 10.35 1.94 7.23
C GLY A 192 9.85 3.21 7.89
N TYR A 193 10.72 3.74 8.75
CA TYR A 193 10.46 4.93 9.56
C TYR A 193 11.34 6.11 9.11
N SER A 194 10.79 7.33 9.01
CA SER A 194 11.59 8.53 8.74
C SER A 194 12.39 8.40 7.43
N LEU A 195 13.71 8.62 7.46
CA LEU A 195 14.60 8.35 6.33
C LEU A 195 14.48 6.90 5.80
N GLY A 196 14.23 5.94 6.68
CA GLY A 196 13.96 4.55 6.32
C GLY A 196 12.63 4.37 5.58
N GLY A 197 11.61 5.19 5.87
CA GLY A 197 10.38 5.24 5.07
C GLY A 197 10.64 5.76 3.65
N GLY A 198 11.52 6.75 3.52
CA GLY A 198 12.05 7.19 2.21
C GLY A 198 12.84 6.10 1.50
N MET A 199 13.66 5.34 2.22
CA MET A 199 14.39 4.20 1.66
C MET A 199 13.45 3.09 1.21
N ALA A 200 12.42 2.75 1.99
CA ALA A 200 11.39 1.79 1.65
C ALA A 200 10.67 2.20 0.35
N TYR A 201 10.31 3.48 0.21
CA TYR A 201 9.79 4.02 -1.04
C TYR A 201 10.76 3.81 -2.22
N ARG A 202 12.04 4.16 -2.04
CA ARG A 202 13.06 3.98 -3.09
C ARG A 202 13.22 2.51 -3.49
N VAL A 203 13.19 1.59 -2.52
CA VAL A 203 13.24 0.15 -2.75
C VAL A 203 12.02 -0.30 -3.56
N ALA A 204 10.82 0.09 -3.16
CA ALA A 204 9.59 -0.26 -3.90
C ALA A 204 9.64 0.26 -5.35
N CYS A 205 10.16 1.47 -5.57
CA CYS A 205 10.40 2.00 -6.92
C CYS A 205 11.39 1.16 -7.73
N SER A 206 12.58 0.89 -7.17
CA SER A 206 13.70 0.30 -7.93
C SER A 206 13.66 -1.23 -8.03
N LEU A 207 13.00 -1.89 -7.08
CA LEU A 207 12.89 -3.35 -6.96
C LEU A 207 11.44 -3.82 -7.01
N SER A 208 10.58 -3.08 -7.70
CA SER A 208 9.17 -3.44 -7.90
C SER A 208 8.99 -4.90 -8.33
N ASP A 209 9.82 -5.44 -9.24
CA ASP A 209 9.85 -6.86 -9.63
C ASP A 209 9.87 -7.84 -8.43
N ARG A 210 10.43 -7.42 -7.30
CA ARG A 210 10.56 -8.20 -6.07
C ARG A 210 9.56 -7.81 -5.00
N ILE A 211 9.15 -6.54 -4.94
CA ILE A 211 8.31 -6.01 -3.87
C ILE A 211 6.83 -6.07 -4.24
N THR A 212 6.04 -6.55 -3.29
CA THR A 212 4.59 -6.79 -3.43
C THR A 212 3.78 -5.62 -2.92
N ALA A 213 4.19 -4.99 -1.81
CA ALA A 213 3.53 -3.81 -1.25
C ALA A 213 4.50 -2.98 -0.39
N LEU A 214 4.18 -1.70 -0.22
CA LEU A 214 4.94 -0.69 0.51
C LEU A 214 4.09 -0.11 1.65
N ALA A 215 4.68 0.04 2.84
CA ALA A 215 4.13 0.89 3.89
C ALA A 215 5.18 1.88 4.40
N THR A 216 4.78 3.05 4.87
CA THR A 216 5.73 4.00 5.48
C THR A 216 5.16 4.63 6.73
N VAL A 217 6.02 4.84 7.73
CA VAL A 217 5.65 5.54 8.97
C VAL A 217 6.50 6.80 9.12
N ALA A 218 5.85 7.96 9.21
CA ALA A 218 6.50 9.26 9.30
C ALA A 218 7.61 9.45 8.24
N GLY A 219 7.33 9.04 6.99
CA GLY A 219 8.34 8.89 5.94
C GLY A 219 8.93 10.21 5.45
N ALA A 220 10.25 10.29 5.29
CA ALA A 220 10.92 11.42 4.65
C ALA A 220 11.13 11.12 3.16
N PHE A 221 10.32 11.73 2.29
CA PHE A 221 10.29 11.41 0.87
C PHE A 221 11.20 12.31 0.04
N TYR A 222 12.14 11.70 -0.68
CA TYR A 222 13.08 12.37 -1.57
C TYR A 222 12.86 11.92 -3.02
N PRO A 223 13.15 12.77 -4.02
CA PRO A 223 13.12 12.35 -5.42
C PRO A 223 14.08 11.18 -5.66
N ALA A 224 13.60 10.13 -6.32
CA ALA A 224 14.47 9.02 -6.74
C ALA A 224 15.39 9.48 -7.90
N PRO A 225 16.70 9.12 -7.91
CA PRO A 225 17.58 9.40 -9.04
C PRO A 225 17.04 8.75 -10.32
N GLY A 226 16.83 9.55 -11.37
CA GLY A 226 16.22 9.06 -12.63
C GLY A 226 14.69 8.90 -12.58
N GLY A 227 14.05 9.32 -11.49
CA GLY A 227 12.61 9.16 -11.27
C GLY A 227 12.24 7.79 -10.69
N CYS A 228 10.95 7.58 -10.44
CA CYS A 228 10.41 6.33 -9.94
C CYS A 228 9.50 5.69 -11.01
N GLN A 229 9.95 4.58 -11.57
CA GLN A 229 9.30 3.86 -12.69
C GLN A 229 9.28 2.37 -12.38
N PRO A 230 8.38 1.89 -11.50
CA PRO A 230 8.30 0.47 -11.17
C PRO A 230 7.79 -0.33 -12.38
N ALA A 231 8.21 -1.60 -12.47
CA ALA A 231 7.79 -2.55 -13.49
C ALA A 231 6.30 -2.91 -13.39
N HIS A 232 5.73 -2.83 -12.18
CA HIS A 232 4.30 -3.00 -11.94
C HIS A 232 3.81 -2.04 -10.85
N PRO A 233 2.51 -1.71 -10.86
CA PRO A 233 1.85 -0.99 -9.77
C PRO A 233 2.04 -1.68 -8.41
N ILE A 234 2.22 -0.92 -7.31
CA ILE A 234 2.39 -1.52 -5.97
C ILE A 234 1.43 -0.87 -4.97
N PRO A 235 0.67 -1.66 -4.20
CA PRO A 235 -0.13 -1.17 -3.08
C PRO A 235 0.70 -0.36 -2.08
N VAL A 236 0.18 0.79 -1.67
CA VAL A 236 0.85 1.70 -0.73
C VAL A 236 0.01 2.03 0.48
N LEU A 237 0.62 1.92 1.65
CA LEU A 237 0.10 2.45 2.91
C LEU A 237 1.03 3.56 3.42
N GLU A 238 0.45 4.66 3.87
CA GLU A 238 1.18 5.78 4.45
C GLU A 238 0.60 6.11 5.84
N ILE A 239 1.44 6.28 6.86
CA ILE A 239 1.03 6.64 8.21
C ILE A 239 1.86 7.85 8.67
N HIS A 240 1.20 8.99 8.93
CA HIS A 240 1.92 10.22 9.29
C HIS A 240 1.21 11.08 10.35
N GLY A 241 2.01 11.69 11.22
CA GLY A 241 1.58 12.79 12.08
C GLY A 241 1.54 14.13 11.36
N GLN A 242 0.44 14.87 11.45
CA GLN A 242 0.35 16.18 10.79
C GLN A 242 1.14 17.28 11.51
N ALA A 243 1.54 17.05 12.77
CA ALA A 243 2.41 17.92 13.55
C ALA A 243 3.88 17.48 13.54
N ASP A 244 4.26 16.55 12.66
CA ASP A 244 5.65 16.11 12.48
C ASP A 244 6.56 17.28 12.07
N GLN A 245 7.57 17.56 12.90
CA GLN A 245 8.53 18.65 12.70
C GLN A 245 9.84 18.20 12.03
N PHE A 246 10.01 16.91 11.77
CA PHE A 246 11.24 16.33 11.20
C PHE A 246 11.00 15.87 9.76
N ALA A 247 10.02 15.01 9.53
CA ALA A 247 9.50 14.65 8.22
C ALA A 247 8.19 15.43 7.99
N ILE A 248 8.33 16.71 7.67
CA ILE A 248 7.20 17.65 7.62
C ILE A 248 6.12 17.13 6.66
N TYR A 249 4.90 16.96 7.16
CA TYR A 249 3.77 16.41 6.38
C TYR A 249 3.53 17.15 5.06
N ASN A 250 3.63 18.48 5.09
CA ASN A 250 3.48 19.34 3.90
C ASN A 250 4.77 19.49 3.07
N GLY A 251 5.81 18.72 3.39
CA GLY A 251 7.12 18.79 2.74
C GLY A 251 7.94 20.01 3.18
N ASN A 252 9.20 20.01 2.78
CA ASN A 252 10.12 21.11 3.01
C ASN A 252 11.08 21.24 1.83
N PRO A 253 10.88 22.23 0.93
CA PRO A 253 11.73 22.44 -0.23
C PRO A 253 13.20 22.71 0.10
N THR A 254 13.49 23.38 1.23
CA THR A 254 14.87 23.62 1.68
C THR A 254 15.58 22.32 2.06
N LEU A 255 14.83 21.33 2.52
CA LEU A 255 15.33 19.98 2.80
C LEU A 255 15.11 19.01 1.63
N MET A 256 14.64 19.48 0.47
CA MET A 256 14.33 18.68 -0.71
C MET A 256 13.33 17.53 -0.45
N THR A 257 12.47 17.69 0.57
CA THR A 257 11.48 16.68 0.92
C THR A 257 10.14 16.97 0.25
N THR A 258 9.56 15.94 -0.35
CA THR A 258 8.23 15.98 -0.96
C THR A 258 7.16 15.86 0.12
N SER A 259 6.06 16.62 -0.04
CA SER A 259 4.92 16.51 0.86
C SER A 259 4.26 15.14 0.78
N VAL A 260 3.69 14.67 1.90
CA VAL A 260 2.94 13.42 1.96
C VAL A 260 1.76 13.40 0.98
N PRO A 261 0.94 14.47 0.84
CA PRO A 261 -0.11 14.51 -0.18
C PRO A 261 0.41 14.38 -1.62
N VAL A 262 1.54 15.01 -1.95
CA VAL A 262 2.14 14.90 -3.29
C VAL A 262 2.70 13.49 -3.50
N TYR A 263 3.35 12.92 -2.50
CA TYR A 263 3.81 11.53 -2.52
C TYR A 263 2.67 10.55 -2.83
N LEU A 264 1.55 10.66 -2.12
CA LEU A 264 0.38 9.81 -2.35
C LEU A 264 -0.20 10.05 -3.76
N HIS A 265 -0.30 11.30 -4.19
CA HIS A 265 -0.80 11.63 -5.53
C HIS A 265 0.04 11.01 -6.66
N ILE A 266 1.36 10.91 -6.48
CA ILE A 266 2.25 10.22 -7.43
C ILE A 266 1.88 8.74 -7.52
N TRP A 267 1.64 8.06 -6.40
CA TRP A 267 1.18 6.66 -6.40
C TRP A 267 -0.21 6.49 -7.01
N LEU A 268 -1.17 7.34 -6.64
CA LEU A 268 -2.52 7.31 -7.20
C LEU A 268 -2.52 7.44 -8.73
N THR A 269 -1.74 8.40 -9.24
CA THR A 269 -1.63 8.65 -10.68
C THR A 269 -0.96 7.48 -11.39
N ARG A 270 0.13 6.96 -10.83
CA ARG A 270 0.88 5.85 -11.42
C ARG A 270 0.05 4.57 -11.49
N ASP A 271 -0.69 4.28 -10.44
CA ASP A 271 -1.40 3.00 -10.30
C ASP A 271 -2.85 3.08 -10.83
N GLY A 272 -3.18 4.18 -11.52
CA GLY A 272 -4.47 4.38 -12.17
C GLY A 272 -5.65 4.49 -11.19
N CYS A 273 -5.39 4.90 -9.94
CA CYS A 273 -6.41 5.00 -8.90
C CYS A 273 -7.36 6.17 -9.12
N SER A 274 -8.58 6.04 -8.59
CA SER A 274 -9.46 7.19 -8.46
C SER A 274 -8.90 8.19 -7.46
N HIS A 275 -9.08 9.48 -7.72
CA HIS A 275 -8.76 10.54 -6.77
C HIS A 275 -9.85 10.70 -5.68
N SER A 276 -11.02 10.08 -5.86
CA SER A 276 -12.03 10.00 -4.81
C SER A 276 -11.59 9.01 -3.74
N SER A 277 -11.49 9.47 -2.50
CA SER A 277 -11.24 8.60 -1.34
C SER A 277 -12.52 8.31 -0.56
N ARG A 278 -12.45 7.28 0.28
CA ARG A 278 -13.42 7.00 1.34
C ARG A 278 -12.72 6.92 2.69
N VAL A 279 -13.42 7.31 3.76
CA VAL A 279 -12.94 7.11 5.12
C VAL A 279 -13.15 5.64 5.50
N ILE A 280 -12.07 4.98 5.91
CA ILE A 280 -12.07 3.57 6.36
C ILE A 280 -11.90 3.45 7.87
N PHE A 281 -11.41 4.51 8.52
CA PHE A 281 -11.22 4.55 9.96
C PHE A 281 -11.37 5.99 10.46
N GLN A 282 -12.09 6.20 11.56
CA GLN A 282 -12.20 7.51 12.22
C GLN A 282 -12.33 7.31 13.72
N ARG A 283 -11.32 7.72 14.48
CA ARG A 283 -11.39 7.71 15.94
C ARG A 283 -10.42 8.74 16.51
N GLN A 284 -10.93 9.62 17.37
CA GLN A 284 -10.14 10.66 18.03
C GLN A 284 -9.30 11.45 17.01
N ASP A 285 -7.98 11.47 17.17
CA ASP A 285 -6.95 12.11 16.38
C ASP A 285 -6.59 11.37 15.07
N VAL A 286 -7.09 10.15 14.88
CA VAL A 286 -6.70 9.30 13.74
C VAL A 286 -7.82 9.20 12.70
N THR A 287 -7.45 9.47 11.45
CA THR A 287 -8.31 9.32 10.27
C THR A 287 -7.62 8.45 9.23
N GLY A 288 -8.20 7.29 8.92
CA GLY A 288 -7.79 6.40 7.84
C GLY A 288 -8.63 6.64 6.59
N ILE A 289 -7.98 6.83 5.45
CA ILE A 289 -8.59 7.01 4.14
C ILE A 289 -8.01 6.04 3.13
N GLU A 290 -8.85 5.61 2.19
CA GLU A 290 -8.49 4.69 1.12
C GLU A 290 -8.89 5.30 -0.22
N TRP A 291 -8.02 5.14 -1.21
CA TRP A 291 -8.31 5.36 -2.62
C TRP A 291 -8.33 4.02 -3.34
N GLY A 292 -9.48 3.73 -3.95
CA GLY A 292 -9.71 2.52 -4.74
C GLY A 292 -9.83 2.80 -6.24
N ASN A 293 -10.41 1.83 -6.96
CA ASN A 293 -10.52 1.85 -8.42
C ASN A 293 -9.17 2.06 -9.12
N CYS A 294 -8.11 1.51 -8.53
CA CYS A 294 -6.81 1.37 -9.16
C CYS A 294 -6.84 0.25 -10.21
N VAL A 295 -5.72 0.03 -10.87
CA VAL A 295 -5.46 -1.23 -11.58
C VAL A 295 -5.70 -2.44 -10.64
N PRO A 296 -6.15 -3.60 -11.17
CA PRO A 296 -6.50 -4.76 -10.35
C PRO A 296 -5.36 -5.17 -9.42
N GLY A 297 -5.70 -5.47 -8.16
CA GLY A 297 -4.73 -5.88 -7.14
C GLY A 297 -3.99 -4.75 -6.43
N VAL A 298 -4.35 -3.49 -6.69
CA VAL A 298 -3.70 -2.31 -6.07
C VAL A 298 -4.68 -1.47 -5.28
N MET A 299 -4.17 -0.90 -4.20
CA MET A 299 -4.88 0.02 -3.32
C MET A 299 -3.90 1.01 -2.69
N VAL A 300 -4.36 2.23 -2.43
CA VAL A 300 -3.59 3.23 -1.67
C VAL A 300 -4.37 3.62 -0.42
N GLU A 301 -3.73 3.52 0.74
CA GLU A 301 -4.28 3.90 2.04
C GLU A 301 -3.40 4.95 2.72
N GLN A 302 -4.04 5.82 3.51
CA GLN A 302 -3.35 6.75 4.41
C GLN A 302 -4.01 6.77 5.78
N TYR A 303 -3.21 6.71 6.85
CA TYR A 303 -3.62 7.04 8.22
C TYR A 303 -2.94 8.35 8.65
N LYS A 304 -3.76 9.37 8.88
CA LYS A 304 -3.31 10.67 9.40
C LYS A 304 -3.59 10.77 10.89
N VAL A 305 -2.63 11.30 11.63
CA VAL A 305 -2.74 11.61 13.05
C VAL A 305 -2.68 13.13 13.23
N SER A 306 -3.78 13.77 13.62
CA SER A 306 -3.95 15.24 13.50
C SER A 306 -2.93 16.07 14.30
N ASP A 307 -2.58 15.62 15.49
CA ASP A 307 -1.59 16.23 16.40
C ASP A 307 -0.36 15.35 16.59
N GLY A 308 -0.27 14.24 15.84
CA GLY A 308 0.85 13.31 15.88
C GLY A 308 2.16 13.96 15.45
N GLY A 309 3.23 13.65 16.18
CA GLY A 309 4.59 14.06 15.86
C GLY A 309 5.31 13.10 14.91
N HIS A 310 6.64 13.15 14.95
CA HIS A 310 7.53 12.22 14.24
C HIS A 310 7.67 10.92 15.02
N THR A 311 6.61 10.14 15.13
CA THR A 311 6.55 8.98 16.04
C THR A 311 6.03 7.73 15.33
N TRP A 312 6.20 6.57 15.96
CA TRP A 312 5.62 5.31 15.52
C TRP A 312 4.33 5.04 16.30
N PRO A 313 3.13 5.13 15.69
CA PRO A 313 1.86 4.92 16.39
C PRO A 313 1.79 3.58 17.14
N GLY A 314 1.35 3.62 18.39
CA GLY A 314 1.36 2.47 19.32
C GLY A 314 2.71 2.23 20.02
N GLY A 315 3.79 2.87 19.57
CA GLY A 315 5.12 2.81 20.18
C GLY A 315 5.29 3.73 21.40
N GLY A 316 6.53 3.87 21.87
CA GLY A 316 6.85 4.72 23.01
C GLY A 316 6.61 6.21 22.76
N SER A 317 6.26 6.94 23.81
CA SER A 317 6.16 8.41 23.77
C SER A 317 7.55 9.06 23.81
N SER A 318 7.73 10.17 23.08
CA SER A 318 8.97 10.94 23.09
C SER A 318 8.67 12.44 22.96
N ALA A 319 8.98 13.20 24.02
CA ALA A 319 8.74 14.64 24.03
C ALA A 319 9.48 15.37 22.89
N THR A 320 10.66 14.90 22.50
CA THR A 320 11.46 15.47 21.40
C THR A 320 10.84 15.19 20.03
N LEU A 321 10.20 14.03 19.86
CA LEU A 321 9.60 13.62 18.60
C LEU A 321 8.14 14.11 18.44
N GLY A 322 7.51 14.52 19.54
CA GLY A 322 6.13 15.00 19.59
C GLY A 322 5.17 13.92 20.07
N TYR A 323 3.87 14.17 19.89
CA TYR A 323 2.82 13.28 20.37
C TYR A 323 2.84 11.91 19.64
N THR A 324 2.72 10.82 20.40
CA THR A 324 2.53 9.47 19.87
C THR A 324 1.09 9.05 20.14
N THR A 325 0.33 8.80 19.08
CA THR A 325 -1.02 8.23 19.24
C THR A 325 -0.94 6.76 19.63
N HIS A 326 -1.89 6.33 20.47
CA HIS A 326 -2.12 4.91 20.81
C HIS A 326 -3.50 4.44 20.35
N VAL A 327 -4.19 5.23 19.52
CA VAL A 327 -5.50 4.85 18.95
C VAL A 327 -5.37 3.71 17.95
N ILE A 328 -4.23 3.66 17.26
CA ILE A 328 -3.81 2.58 16.36
C ILE A 328 -2.42 2.08 16.76
N ASP A 329 -2.14 0.82 16.43
CA ASP A 329 -0.80 0.25 16.44
C ASP A 329 -0.33 0.13 14.98
N ALA A 330 0.74 0.85 14.63
CA ALA A 330 1.23 0.86 13.25
C ALA A 330 1.64 -0.54 12.76
N ASN A 331 2.15 -1.41 13.63
CA ASN A 331 2.54 -2.77 13.23
C ASN A 331 1.32 -3.58 12.76
N VAL A 332 0.21 -3.46 13.50
CA VAL A 332 -1.06 -4.14 13.18
C VAL A 332 -1.68 -3.57 11.89
N VAL A 333 -1.68 -2.25 11.73
CA VAL A 333 -2.19 -1.58 10.52
C VAL A 333 -1.37 -2.01 9.30
N ILE A 334 -0.04 -1.98 9.39
CA ILE A 334 0.87 -2.41 8.32
C ILE A 334 0.64 -3.86 7.95
N TRP A 335 0.56 -4.77 8.93
CA TRP A 335 0.35 -6.19 8.63
C TRP A 335 -1.02 -6.46 7.99
N ASN A 336 -2.08 -5.84 8.50
CA ASN A 336 -3.42 -5.98 7.94
C ASN A 336 -3.52 -5.44 6.51
N PHE A 337 -2.75 -4.41 6.19
CA PHE A 337 -2.60 -3.93 4.81
C PHE A 337 -1.85 -4.96 3.96
N PHE A 338 -0.63 -5.33 4.32
CA PHE A 338 0.23 -6.20 3.53
C PHE A 338 -0.37 -7.57 3.21
N ARG A 339 -1.00 -8.22 4.20
CA ARG A 339 -1.53 -9.58 4.04
C ARG A 339 -2.66 -9.72 3.00
N GLN A 340 -3.14 -8.61 2.45
CA GLN A 340 -4.14 -8.58 1.37
C GLN A 340 -3.53 -8.85 0.00
N PHE A 341 -2.20 -8.72 -0.14
CA PHE A 341 -1.53 -8.70 -1.44
C PHE A 341 -0.55 -9.87 -1.62
N SER A 342 -0.56 -10.43 -2.83
CA SER A 342 0.39 -11.41 -3.34
C SER A 342 0.62 -11.08 -4.83
N LYS A 343 1.83 -11.28 -5.34
CA LYS A 343 2.14 -11.11 -6.77
C LYS A 343 1.44 -12.14 -7.66
#